data_AF-A0A845MB05-F1
#
_entry.id   AF-A0A845MB05-F1
#
_cell.length_a   1.000
_cell.length_b   1.000
_cell.length_c   1.000
_cell.angle_alpha   90.00
_cell.angle_beta   90.00
_cell.angle_gamma   90.00
#
_symmetry.space_group_name_H-M   'P 1'
#
loop_
_entity.id
_entity.type
_entity.pdbx_description
1 polymer ?
#
loop_
_entity_poly.entity_id
_entity_poly.type
_entity_poly.pdbx_seq_one_letter_code
_entity_poly.pdbx_strand_id
1 'polypeptide(L)'
;MTVKISGVRQRGGVSGPPTGGERPALTVTMNSAVTARPRRPVANPAIDRRRMRRSSGHRVFSVLSDEQMRFCELIALGFHLRTSGLGMRTQSFTWQPPATGNPQDREMEIMQRFTRWAVRVRQEGLPLSAILDIVVFGKSCRTVDRERQKRNGFAKDSLLKSLDFYRQA
;
A
#
# COMPACT_ATOMS: atom_id res chain seq x y z
N MET A 1 -10.67 -2.36 47.94
CA MET A 1 -12.09 -2.01 47.71
C MET A 1 -12.72 -3.17 46.97
N THR A 2 -13.64 -3.85 47.64
CA THR A 2 -14.27 -5.11 47.19
C THR A 2 -15.72 -4.80 46.86
N VAL A 3 -16.16 -5.10 45.63
CA VAL A 3 -17.58 -5.26 45.31
C VAL A 3 -17.73 -6.51 44.46
N LYS A 4 -18.73 -7.30 44.85
CA LYS A 4 -19.05 -8.68 44.48
C LYS A 4 -20.43 -8.66 43.79
N ILE A 5 -20.86 -9.82 43.26
CA ILE A 5 -22.25 -10.23 42.90
C ILE A 5 -22.56 -10.03 41.40
N SER A 6 -22.49 -11.07 40.57
CA SER A 6 -23.46 -12.17 40.34
C SER A 6 -24.69 -11.76 39.51
N GLY A 7 -24.80 -12.33 38.30
CA GLY A 7 -26.00 -12.36 37.48
C GLY A 7 -26.05 -13.68 36.72
N VAL A 8 -26.98 -14.54 37.14
CA VAL A 8 -27.25 -15.91 36.69
C VAL A 8 -28.60 -15.94 35.94
N ARG A 9 -28.80 -16.97 35.09
CA ARG A 9 -30.07 -17.53 34.53
C ARG A 9 -30.66 -16.83 33.29
N GLN A 10 -31.33 -17.46 32.32
CA GLN A 10 -31.94 -18.80 32.09
C GLN A 10 -31.89 -19.11 30.55
N ARG A 11 -31.53 -20.32 30.10
CA ARG A 11 -32.38 -21.44 29.61
C ARG A 11 -33.68 -21.08 28.87
N GLY A 12 -33.82 -21.60 27.66
CA GLY A 12 -35.10 -21.82 26.97
C GLY A 12 -34.90 -22.39 25.57
N GLY A 13 -34.97 -23.71 25.44
CA GLY A 13 -35.02 -24.39 24.14
C GLY A 13 -36.46 -24.56 23.65
N VAL A 14 -36.63 -24.73 22.34
CA VAL A 14 -37.78 -25.43 21.75
C VAL A 14 -37.31 -26.16 20.49
N SER A 15 -37.50 -27.46 20.49
CA SER A 15 -37.32 -28.40 19.38
C SER A 15 -38.61 -28.51 18.58
N GLY A 16 -38.51 -28.70 17.26
CA GLY A 16 -39.59 -29.24 16.45
C GLY A 16 -39.39 -29.06 14.93
N PRO A 17 -39.34 -30.15 14.13
CA PRO A 17 -39.55 -30.12 12.68
C PRO A 17 -41.03 -30.41 12.35
N PRO A 18 -41.55 -29.93 11.20
CA PRO A 18 -41.95 -30.90 10.17
C PRO A 18 -41.76 -30.43 8.70
N THR A 19 -41.37 -31.42 7.89
CA THR A 19 -41.97 -31.85 6.61
C THR A 19 -42.23 -30.84 5.46
N GLY A 20 -41.61 -31.15 4.32
CA GLY A 20 -42.32 -31.30 3.04
C GLY A 20 -42.65 -30.04 2.26
N GLY A 21 -41.82 -29.72 1.26
CA GLY A 21 -42.15 -28.75 0.22
C GLY A 21 -41.19 -28.87 -0.95
N GLU A 22 -41.68 -29.53 -2.00
CA GLU A 22 -41.04 -29.68 -3.31
C GLU A 22 -40.43 -28.36 -3.79
N ARG A 23 -39.16 -28.41 -4.23
CA ARG A 23 -38.57 -27.34 -5.03
C ARG A 23 -38.21 -27.90 -6.41
N PRO A 24 -38.64 -27.22 -7.49
CA PRO A 24 -38.36 -27.63 -8.85
C PRO A 24 -36.86 -27.57 -9.14
N ALA A 25 -36.42 -28.46 -10.03
CA ALA A 25 -35.07 -28.57 -10.53
C ALA A 25 -34.53 -27.21 -11.01
N LEU A 26 -33.62 -26.62 -10.24
CA LEU A 26 -32.76 -25.56 -10.73
C LEU A 26 -31.63 -26.21 -11.52
N THR A 27 -31.77 -26.15 -12.84
CA THR A 27 -30.70 -26.37 -13.80
C THR A 27 -29.50 -25.50 -13.41
N VAL A 28 -28.47 -26.13 -12.84
CA VAL A 28 -27.18 -25.49 -12.60
C VAL A 28 -26.45 -25.42 -13.94
N THR A 29 -26.68 -24.34 -14.67
CA THR A 29 -25.84 -23.97 -15.82
C THR A 29 -24.48 -23.55 -15.28
N MET A 30 -23.48 -24.43 -15.44
CA MET A 30 -22.08 -24.10 -15.20
C MET A 30 -21.61 -23.09 -16.24
N ASN A 31 -21.76 -21.80 -15.95
CA ASN A 31 -21.05 -20.74 -16.64
C ASN A 31 -19.61 -20.69 -16.10
N SER A 32 -18.75 -21.55 -16.66
CA SER A 32 -17.29 -21.39 -16.58
C SER A 32 -16.86 -20.18 -17.42
N ALA A 33 -17.22 -18.99 -16.97
CA ALA A 33 -16.59 -17.76 -17.44
C ALA A 33 -15.23 -17.66 -16.74
N VAL A 34 -14.22 -18.32 -17.32
CA VAL A 34 -12.81 -18.00 -17.11
C VAL A 34 -12.63 -16.58 -17.63
N THR A 35 -12.92 -15.62 -16.75
CA THR A 35 -12.61 -14.20 -16.97
C THR A 35 -11.11 -14.10 -16.90
N ALA A 36 -10.47 -14.17 -18.07
CA ALA A 36 -9.08 -13.80 -18.27
C ALA A 36 -8.90 -12.40 -17.68
N ARG A 37 -8.34 -12.34 -16.45
CA ARG A 37 -8.02 -11.07 -15.81
C ARG A 37 -7.16 -10.28 -16.78
N PRO A 38 -7.51 -9.01 -17.09
CA PRO A 38 -6.68 -8.19 -17.97
C PRO A 38 -5.28 -8.15 -17.39
N ARG A 39 -4.30 -8.62 -18.19
CA ARG A 39 -2.88 -8.55 -17.86
C ARG A 39 -2.59 -7.11 -17.46
N ARG A 40 -2.34 -6.88 -16.16
CA ARG A 40 -1.93 -5.55 -15.69
C ARG A 40 -0.69 -5.17 -16.48
N PRO A 41 -0.66 -3.98 -17.11
CA PRO A 41 0.52 -3.54 -17.83
C PRO A 41 1.70 -3.53 -16.86
N VAL A 42 2.79 -4.15 -17.28
CA VAL A 42 4.05 -4.20 -16.53
C VAL A 42 4.41 -2.75 -16.20
N ALA A 43 4.52 -2.43 -14.90
CA ALA A 43 4.76 -1.07 -14.43
C ALA A 43 6.04 -0.53 -15.08
N ASN A 44 5.88 0.38 -16.03
CA ASN A 44 7.00 1.01 -16.70
C ASN A 44 7.44 2.21 -15.84
N PRO A 45 8.62 2.18 -15.21
CA PRO A 45 9.05 3.24 -14.29
C PRO A 45 9.15 4.62 -14.96
N ALA A 46 9.32 4.68 -16.28
CA ALA A 46 9.32 5.93 -17.04
C ALA A 46 7.91 6.55 -17.15
N ILE A 47 6.86 5.73 -17.17
CA ILE A 47 5.47 6.19 -17.20
C ILE A 47 5.06 6.72 -15.82
N ASP A 48 5.49 6.05 -14.74
CA ASP A 48 5.25 6.55 -13.37
C ASP A 48 5.93 7.89 -13.12
N ARG A 49 7.16 8.11 -13.59
CA ARG A 49 7.83 9.42 -13.52
C ARG A 49 7.03 10.53 -14.19
N ARG A 50 6.51 10.27 -15.41
CA ARG A 50 5.69 11.26 -16.14
C ARG A 50 4.34 11.47 -15.46
N ARG A 51 3.74 10.43 -14.87
CA ARG A 51 2.45 10.52 -14.20
C ARG A 51 2.57 11.25 -12.86
N MET A 52 3.61 10.99 -12.07
CA MET A 52 3.92 11.77 -10.88
C MET A 52 4.12 13.25 -11.22
N ARG A 53 4.93 13.56 -12.24
CA ARG A 53 5.18 14.95 -12.67
C ARG A 53 3.93 15.69 -13.17
N ARG A 54 2.92 14.97 -13.69
CA ARG A 54 1.68 15.55 -14.23
C ARG A 54 0.51 15.58 -13.25
N SER A 55 0.41 14.59 -12.35
CA SER A 55 -0.70 14.47 -11.39
C SER A 55 -0.43 15.19 -10.07
N SER A 56 0.82 15.38 -9.68
CA SER A 56 1.17 16.21 -8.53
C SER A 56 1.41 17.65 -9.00
N GLY A 57 0.58 18.58 -8.53
CA GLY A 57 0.73 20.00 -8.84
C GLY A 57 2.17 20.44 -8.64
N HIS A 58 2.80 20.88 -9.73
CA HIS A 58 4.24 21.09 -9.98
C HIS A 58 5.06 21.83 -8.90
N ARG A 59 4.43 22.36 -7.85
CA ARG A 59 5.04 23.28 -6.87
C ARG A 59 5.63 22.59 -5.64
N VAL A 60 5.21 21.38 -5.28
CA VAL A 60 5.76 20.71 -4.08
C VAL A 60 7.13 20.11 -4.39
N PHE A 61 7.27 19.47 -5.55
CA PHE A 61 8.50 18.83 -5.98
C PHE A 61 9.54 19.81 -6.52
N SER A 62 9.16 21.05 -6.87
CA SER A 62 10.11 22.07 -7.31
C SER A 62 11.05 22.56 -6.22
N VAL A 63 10.73 22.31 -4.94
CA VAL A 63 11.54 22.69 -3.79
C VAL A 63 12.48 21.55 -3.37
N LEU A 64 12.28 20.34 -3.89
CA LEU A 64 13.09 19.18 -3.54
C LEU A 64 14.34 19.12 -4.41
N SER A 65 15.47 18.72 -3.82
CA SER A 65 16.67 18.40 -4.59
C SER A 65 16.45 17.17 -5.48
N ASP A 66 17.28 17.00 -6.51
CA ASP A 66 17.23 15.81 -7.37
C ASP A 66 17.39 14.50 -6.58
N GLU A 67 18.22 14.54 -5.54
CA GLU A 67 18.41 13.42 -4.62
C GLU A 67 17.13 13.13 -3.81
N GLN A 68 16.47 14.15 -3.28
CA GLN A 68 15.21 14.01 -2.57
C GLN A 68 14.09 13.50 -3.48
N MET A 69 14.04 13.96 -4.74
CA MET A 69 13.13 13.41 -5.73
C MET A 69 13.40 11.92 -5.98
N ARG A 70 14.66 11.51 -6.07
CA ARG A 70 15.04 10.10 -6.20
C ARG A 70 14.61 9.28 -4.98
N PHE A 71 14.70 9.81 -3.76
CA PHE A 71 14.19 9.14 -2.57
C PHE A 71 12.67 8.98 -2.60
N CYS A 72 11.92 10.00 -3.03
CA CYS A 72 10.48 9.89 -3.24
C CYS A 72 10.13 8.79 -4.24
N GLU A 73 10.86 8.67 -5.36
CA GLU A 73 10.68 7.59 -6.34
C GLU A 73 10.91 6.21 -5.71
N LEU A 74 12.00 6.03 -4.96
CA LEU A 74 12.32 4.76 -4.33
C LEU A 74 11.32 4.38 -3.22
N ILE A 75 10.83 5.36 -2.46
CA ILE A 75 9.75 5.16 -1.47
C ILE A 75 8.48 4.69 -2.16
N ALA A 76 8.07 5.34 -3.24
CA ALA A 76 6.88 4.94 -4.00
C ALA A 76 7.03 3.53 -4.60
N LEU A 77 8.19 3.22 -5.17
CA LEU A 77 8.50 1.87 -5.67
C LEU A 77 8.42 0.82 -4.56
N GLY A 78 9.04 1.08 -3.41
CA GLY A 78 9.00 0.18 -2.24
C GLY A 78 7.58 -0.03 -1.71
N PHE A 79 6.77 1.04 -1.66
CA PHE A 79 5.36 0.95 -1.30
C PHE A 79 4.58 0.06 -2.28
N HIS A 80 4.79 0.23 -3.58
CA HIS A 80 4.10 -0.57 -4.60
C HIS A 80 4.53 -2.05 -4.58
N LEU A 81 5.83 -2.33 -4.39
CA LEU A 81 6.34 -3.69 -4.20
C LEU A 81 5.71 -4.36 -2.97
N ARG A 82 5.56 -3.61 -1.88
CA ARG A 82 4.99 -4.12 -0.63
C ARG A 82 3.47 -4.38 -0.71
N THR A 83 2.73 -3.55 -1.45
CA THR A 83 1.25 -3.55 -1.48
C THR A 83 0.65 -4.30 -2.65
N SER A 84 1.33 -4.31 -3.80
CA SER A 84 0.89 -5.09 -4.97
C SER A 84 1.20 -6.58 -4.82
N GLY A 85 1.99 -6.93 -3.80
CA GLY A 85 2.60 -8.23 -3.62
C GLY A 85 3.73 -8.46 -4.61
N LEU A 86 4.75 -9.21 -4.19
CA LEU A 86 5.59 -9.96 -5.12
C LEU A 86 4.69 -11.08 -5.66
N GLY A 87 3.73 -10.74 -6.53
CA GLY A 87 2.85 -11.75 -7.11
C GLY A 87 3.69 -12.91 -7.63
N MET A 88 3.27 -14.16 -7.41
CA MET A 88 4.04 -15.36 -7.80
C MET A 88 4.57 -15.19 -9.24
N ARG A 89 5.81 -14.72 -9.37
CA ARG A 89 6.54 -14.73 -10.61
C ARG A 89 7.11 -16.14 -10.66
N THR A 90 6.34 -17.03 -11.28
CA THR A 90 6.84 -18.33 -11.74
C THR A 90 8.20 -18.08 -12.33
N GLN A 91 9.23 -18.67 -11.72
CA GLN A 91 10.63 -18.51 -12.09
C GLN A 91 10.72 -18.58 -13.62
N SER A 92 11.12 -17.47 -14.25
CA SER A 92 11.40 -17.46 -15.68
C SER A 92 12.62 -18.35 -15.87
N PHE A 93 12.38 -19.59 -16.28
CA PHE A 93 13.38 -20.62 -16.58
C PHE A 93 14.11 -20.29 -17.90
N THR A 94 14.54 -19.05 -18.07
CA THR A 94 15.46 -18.66 -19.14
C THR A 94 16.87 -18.99 -18.68
N TRP A 95 17.46 -20.02 -19.29
CA TRP A 95 18.81 -20.56 -19.04
C TRP A 95 19.97 -19.56 -19.29
N GLN A 96 19.67 -18.28 -19.48
CA GLN A 96 20.66 -17.22 -19.60
C GLN A 96 20.47 -16.22 -18.46
N PRO A 97 21.40 -16.13 -17.50
CA PRO A 97 21.42 -15.01 -16.58
C PRO A 97 21.71 -13.74 -17.41
N PRO A 98 20.86 -12.70 -17.38
CA PRO A 98 21.21 -11.42 -17.96
C PRO A 98 22.45 -10.87 -17.24
N ALA A 99 23.41 -10.34 -18.00
CA ALA A 99 24.65 -9.76 -17.47
C ALA A 99 24.44 -8.50 -16.59
N THR A 100 23.20 -8.07 -16.42
CA THR A 100 22.81 -6.94 -15.57
C THR A 100 22.14 -7.53 -14.33
N GLY A 101 22.66 -7.21 -13.13
CA GLY A 101 22.34 -7.87 -11.86
C GLY A 101 20.87 -8.23 -11.65
N ASN A 102 20.66 -9.31 -10.89
CA ASN A 102 19.37 -9.94 -10.63
C ASN A 102 18.31 -8.88 -10.22
N PRO A 103 17.31 -8.59 -11.08
CA PRO A 103 16.34 -7.53 -10.81
C PRO A 103 15.51 -7.82 -9.55
N GLN A 104 15.35 -9.09 -9.19
CA GLN A 104 14.73 -9.52 -7.95
C GLN A 104 15.50 -9.05 -6.72
N ASP A 105 16.85 -9.11 -6.75
CA ASP A 105 17.67 -8.66 -5.62
C ASP A 105 17.53 -7.15 -5.41
N ARG A 106 17.47 -6.39 -6.52
CA ARG A 106 17.22 -4.94 -6.47
C ARG A 106 15.81 -4.61 -5.96
N GLU A 107 14.78 -5.33 -6.43
CA GLU A 107 13.41 -5.16 -5.93
C GLU A 107 13.34 -5.46 -4.42
N MET A 108 14.00 -6.54 -3.98
CA MET A 108 14.09 -6.92 -2.56
C MET A 108 14.83 -5.87 -1.73
N GLU A 109 15.95 -5.34 -2.21
CA GLU A 109 16.71 -4.27 -1.57
C GLU A 109 15.85 -3.01 -1.38
N ILE A 110 15.14 -2.57 -2.42
CA ILE A 110 14.24 -1.41 -2.37
C ILE A 110 13.11 -1.65 -1.34
N MET A 111 12.52 -2.84 -1.33
CA MET A 111 11.46 -3.20 -0.38
C MET A 111 11.98 -3.22 1.07
N GLN A 112 13.16 -3.78 1.31
CA GLN A 112 13.79 -3.82 2.63
C GLN A 112 14.11 -2.41 3.11
N ARG A 113 14.70 -1.57 2.25
CA ARG A 113 15.02 -0.17 2.55
C ARG A 113 13.77 0.64 2.87
N PHE A 114 12.71 0.49 2.07
CA PHE A 114 11.39 1.08 2.35
C PHE A 114 10.84 0.65 3.71
N THR A 115 10.96 -0.63 4.07
CA THR A 115 10.46 -1.14 5.34
C THR A 115 11.23 -0.56 6.52
N ARG A 116 12.58 -0.52 6.46
CA ARG A 116 13.43 0.10 7.49
C ARG A 116 13.08 1.57 7.68
N TRP A 117 12.97 2.31 6.57
CA TRP A 117 12.55 3.71 6.58
C TRP A 117 11.18 3.90 7.25
N ALA A 118 10.16 3.11 6.86
CA ALA A 118 8.81 3.24 7.38
C ALA A 118 8.71 2.92 8.88
N VAL A 119 9.53 2.00 9.39
CA VAL A 119 9.67 1.74 10.83
C VAL A 119 10.27 2.94 11.54
N ARG A 120 11.38 3.49 11.01
CA ARG A 120 12.08 4.65 11.59
C ARG A 120 11.19 5.89 11.65
N VAL A 121 10.47 6.21 10.57
CA VAL A 121 9.50 7.32 10.51
C VAL A 121 8.45 7.19 11.63
N ARG A 122 7.96 5.98 11.90
CA ARG A 122 6.97 5.75 12.97
C ARG A 122 7.58 5.88 14.37
N GLN A 123 8.79 5.36 14.58
CA GLN A 123 9.51 5.49 15.86
C GLN A 123 9.74 6.96 16.22
N GLU A 124 9.93 7.82 15.21
CA GLU A 124 10.14 9.26 15.34
C GLU A 124 8.82 10.07 15.47
N GLY A 125 7.68 9.38 15.57
CA GLY A 125 6.37 10.00 15.73
C GLY A 125 5.88 10.78 14.50
N LEU A 126 6.50 10.59 13.33
CA LEU A 126 6.08 11.26 12.11
C LEU A 126 4.83 10.59 11.50
N PRO A 127 3.93 11.38 10.89
CA PRO A 127 2.68 10.88 10.30
C PRO A 127 2.96 10.12 8.98
N LEU A 128 3.35 8.85 9.05
CA LEU A 128 3.68 8.04 7.86
C LEU A 128 2.59 8.11 6.77
N SER A 129 1.32 8.08 7.15
CA SER A 129 0.21 8.19 6.19
C SER A 129 0.19 9.53 5.45
N ALA A 130 0.53 10.64 6.12
CA ALA A 130 0.60 11.97 5.50
C ALA A 130 1.74 12.04 4.48
N ILE A 131 2.86 11.39 4.78
CA ILE A 131 4.01 11.33 3.87
C ILE A 131 3.66 10.49 2.64
N LEU A 132 2.99 9.34 2.82
CA LEU A 132 2.54 8.50 1.71
C LEU A 132 1.45 9.17 0.86
N ASP A 133 0.53 9.93 1.47
CA ASP A 133 -0.44 10.79 0.78
C ASP A 133 0.24 11.71 -0.25
N ILE A 134 1.40 12.27 0.09
CA ILE A 134 2.16 13.16 -0.79
C ILE A 134 2.97 12.36 -1.81
N VAL A 135 3.77 11.40 -1.34
CA VAL A 135 4.76 10.71 -2.18
C VAL A 135 4.10 9.71 -3.13
N VAL A 136 3.17 8.91 -2.63
CA VAL A 136 2.54 7.82 -3.42
C VAL A 136 1.30 8.33 -4.14
N PHE A 137 0.45 9.07 -3.44
CA PHE A 137 -0.83 9.51 -3.99
C PHE A 137 -0.77 10.90 -4.65
N GLY A 138 0.37 11.58 -4.59
CA GLY A 138 0.58 12.85 -5.27
C GLY A 138 -0.23 14.02 -4.70
N LYS A 139 -0.77 13.89 -3.48
CA LYS A 139 -1.50 15.00 -2.84
C LYS A 139 -0.56 16.17 -2.55
N SER A 140 -1.07 17.39 -2.66
CA SER A 140 -0.30 18.58 -2.28
C SER A 140 -0.15 18.66 -0.75
N CYS A 141 0.95 19.25 -0.25
CA CYS A 141 1.12 19.49 1.19
C CYS A 141 -0.06 20.26 1.79
N ARG A 142 -0.60 21.25 1.06
CA ARG A 142 -1.76 22.04 1.49
C ARG A 142 -3.02 21.19 1.62
N THR A 143 -3.23 20.25 0.69
CA THR A 143 -4.35 19.29 0.75
C THR A 143 -4.23 18.43 2.00
N VAL A 144 -3.04 17.89 2.25
CA VAL A 144 -2.77 17.02 3.41
C VAL A 144 -2.89 17.78 4.73
N ASP A 145 -2.37 19.01 4.81
CA ASP A 145 -2.52 19.88 5.98
C ASP A 145 -4.00 20.16 6.29
N ARG A 146 -4.81 20.43 5.25
CA ARG A 146 -6.26 20.67 5.40
C ARG A 146 -7.01 19.43 5.84
N GLU A 147 -6.77 18.28 5.20
CA GLU A 147 -7.41 17.00 5.53
C GLU A 147 -7.12 16.57 6.98
N ARG A 148 -5.93 16.92 7.49
CA ARG A 148 -5.48 16.56 8.84
C ARG A 148 -5.70 17.66 9.88
N GLN A 149 -6.29 18.78 9.49
CA GLN A 149 -6.52 19.95 10.35
C GLN A 149 -5.25 20.41 11.08
N LYS A 150 -4.12 20.43 10.36
CA LYS A 150 -2.81 20.88 10.88
C LYS A 150 -2.45 22.27 10.38
N ARG A 151 -1.48 22.90 11.05
CA ARG A 151 -0.94 24.19 10.64
C ARG A 151 -0.26 24.07 9.27
N ASN A 152 -0.39 25.11 8.45
CA ASN A 152 0.31 25.21 7.16
C ASN A 152 1.81 24.91 7.33
N GLY A 153 2.33 23.98 6.52
CA GLY A 153 3.73 23.58 6.53
C GLY A 153 4.00 22.25 7.22
N PHE A 154 3.08 21.75 8.04
CA PHE A 154 3.21 20.48 8.76
C PHE A 154 3.59 19.30 7.83
N ALA A 155 2.87 19.15 6.72
CA ALA A 155 3.10 18.09 5.75
C ALA A 155 4.46 18.24 5.04
N LYS A 156 4.89 19.47 4.76
CA LYS A 156 6.19 19.75 4.14
C LYS A 156 7.34 19.41 5.09
N ASP A 157 7.26 19.87 6.34
CA ASP A 157 8.30 19.63 7.34
C ASP A 157 8.42 18.14 7.67
N SER A 158 7.27 17.46 7.78
CA SER A 158 7.21 16.01 7.98
C SER A 158 7.82 15.25 6.79
N LEU A 159 7.54 15.70 5.55
CA LEU A 159 8.13 15.10 4.35
C LEU A 159 9.64 15.26 4.35
N LEU A 160 10.16 16.49 4.50
CA LEU A 160 11.60 16.76 4.47
C LEU A 160 12.35 15.94 5.54
N LYS A 161 11.86 15.97 6.79
CA LYS A 161 12.45 15.17 7.87
C LYS A 161 12.42 13.67 7.58
N SER A 162 11.36 13.17 6.94
CA SER A 162 11.28 11.75 6.56
C SER A 162 12.25 11.35 5.45
N LEU A 163 12.61 12.26 4.54
CA LEU A 163 13.58 12.00 3.49
C LEU A 163 15.00 11.91 4.04
N ASP A 164 15.32 12.65 5.10
CA ASP A 164 16.60 12.53 5.81
C ASP A 164 16.76 11.14 6.44
N PHE A 165 15.67 10.53 6.92
CA PHE A 165 15.68 9.15 7.39
C PHE A 165 15.87 8.15 6.26
N TYR A 166 15.33 8.42 5.07
CA TYR A 166 15.51 7.54 3.92
C TYR A 166 16.96 7.53 3.44
N ARG A 167 17.62 8.69 3.46
CA ARG A 167 19.05 8.81 3.14
C ARG A 167 19.93 7.90 3.99
N GLN A 168 19.54 7.69 5.26
CA GLN A 168 20.29 6.90 6.25
C GLN A 168 19.87 5.42 6.32
N ALA A 169 18.78 5.03 5.66
CA ALA A 169 18.23 3.66 5.67
C ALA A 169 18.84 2.78 4.58
#